data_AF-A0A847C734-F1
#
_entry.id   AF-A0A847C734-F1
#
_cell.length_a   1.000
_cell.length_b   1.000
_cell.length_c   1.000
_cell.angle_alpha   90.00
_cell.angle_beta   90.00
_cell.angle_gamma   90.00
#
_symmetry.space_group_name_H-M   'P 1'
#
loop_
_entity.id
_entity.type
_entity.pdbx_description
1 polymer ?
#
loop_
_entity_poly.entity_id
_entity_poly.type
_entity_poly.pdbx_seq_one_letter_code
_entity_poly.pdbx_strand_id
1 'polypeptide(L)'
;MLKVITPAQAINIINSEFKAAKSIVEQVELDFAVGRILAEDIISDEYVPDFDRSTVDGYALHAADTFGCSEAVPAILNLHAEVQMGKAADFILPKGSCSPVPTGGAVPKGVDCVLMIEHAEDYKDGTIGATIPMAAGRNMIYRGDDVQPGKIILSRGRRLKSQDIGALAAIGKSVVPVCR
;
A
#
# COMPACT_ATOMS: atom_id res chain seq x y z
N MET A 1 60.81 18.13 10.61
CA MET A 1 60.08 18.20 9.32
C MET A 1 58.79 17.41 9.51
N LEU A 2 57.61 18.02 9.35
CA LEU A 2 56.34 17.31 9.53
C LEU A 2 56.11 16.36 8.34
N LYS A 3 55.70 15.12 8.62
CA LYS A 3 55.33 14.14 7.59
C LYS A 3 53.85 14.34 7.26
N VAL A 4 53.57 14.87 6.08
CA VAL A 4 52.20 15.06 5.58
C VAL A 4 51.69 13.79 4.90
N ILE A 5 50.39 13.53 5.04
CA ILE A 5 49.68 12.41 4.39
C ILE A 5 48.60 12.95 3.46
N THR A 6 48.18 12.15 2.49
CA THR A 6 47.06 12.52 1.61
C THR A 6 45.72 12.41 2.35
N PRO A 7 44.68 13.14 1.91
CA PRO A 7 43.33 12.99 2.47
C PRO A 7 42.81 11.53 2.44
N ALA A 8 43.13 10.77 1.39
CA ALA A 8 42.76 9.36 1.31
C ALA A 8 43.45 8.50 2.37
N GLN A 9 44.74 8.76 2.64
CA GLN A 9 45.46 8.10 3.73
C GLN A 9 44.88 8.47 5.10
N ALA A 10 44.50 9.74 5.29
CA ALA A 10 43.86 10.18 6.53
C ALA A 10 42.50 9.48 6.74
N ILE A 11 41.66 9.37 5.71
CA ILE A 11 40.38 8.66 5.76
C ILE A 11 40.58 7.17 6.08
N ASN A 12 41.57 6.53 5.48
CA ASN A 12 41.87 5.12 5.75
C ASN A 12 42.27 4.89 7.21
N ILE A 13 43.11 5.77 7.77
CA ILE A 13 43.49 5.72 9.20
C ILE A 13 42.26 5.94 10.07
N ILE A 14 41.40 6.91 9.73
CA ILE A 14 40.16 7.14 10.48
C ILE A 14 39.29 5.88 10.47
N ASN A 15 39.07 5.27 9.31
CA ASN A 15 38.22 4.08 9.21
C ASN A 15 38.84 2.83 9.87
N SER A 16 40.16 2.73 9.95
CA SER A 16 40.84 1.59 10.59
C SER A 16 40.88 1.71 12.12
N GLU A 17 41.17 2.91 12.62
CA GLU A 17 41.31 3.19 14.06
C GLU A 17 39.95 3.44 14.72
N PHE A 18 39.02 4.10 14.03
CA PHE A 18 37.67 4.37 14.51
C PHE A 18 36.68 3.42 13.83
N LYS A 19 36.65 2.17 14.27
CA LYS A 19 35.53 1.28 13.95
C LYS A 19 34.24 1.86 14.53
N ALA A 20 33.12 1.63 13.84
CA ALA A 20 31.80 1.98 14.37
C ALA A 20 31.68 1.45 15.80
N ALA A 21 31.59 2.37 16.76
CA ALA A 21 31.48 2.02 18.16
C ALA A 21 30.27 1.08 18.35
N LYS A 22 30.36 0.18 19.33
CA LYS A 22 29.19 -0.60 19.77
C LYS A 22 28.16 0.44 20.27
N SER A 23 27.23 0.81 19.40
CA SER A 23 26.21 1.78 19.75
C SER A 23 25.26 1.12 20.73
N ILE A 24 24.97 1.84 21.81
CA ILE A 24 23.90 1.46 22.74
C ILE A 24 22.60 1.71 21.98
N VAL A 25 21.76 0.67 21.89
CA VAL A 25 20.44 0.79 21.26
C VAL A 25 19.47 1.35 22.30
N GLU A 26 18.68 2.34 21.90
CA GLU A 26 17.52 2.79 22.66
C GLU A 26 16.27 2.77 21.78
N GLN A 27 15.11 2.61 22.43
CA GLN A 27 13.81 2.65 21.78
C GLN A 27 13.26 4.07 21.91
N VAL A 28 12.87 4.68 20.79
CA VAL A 28 12.29 6.03 20.78
C VAL A 28 10.95 6.04 20.06
N GLU A 29 10.00 6.83 20.54
CA GLU A 29 8.76 7.10 19.81
C GLU A 29 9.10 7.75 18.46
N LEU A 30 8.26 7.45 17.46
CA LEU A 30 8.49 7.83 16.07
C LEU A 30 8.66 9.35 15.88
N ASP A 31 7.96 10.14 16.69
CA ASP A 31 8.01 11.61 16.70
C ASP A 31 9.40 12.16 17.09
N PHE A 32 10.20 11.39 17.83
CA PHE A 32 11.57 11.74 18.23
C PHE A 32 12.64 11.05 17.36
N ALA A 33 12.23 10.29 16.35
CA ALA A 33 13.14 9.46 15.56
C ALA A 33 13.80 10.22 14.39
N VAL A 34 13.28 11.38 13.97
CA VAL A 34 13.87 12.17 12.87
C VAL A 34 15.32 12.55 13.18
N GLY A 35 16.22 12.28 12.23
CA GLY A 35 17.65 12.57 12.34
C GLY A 35 18.45 11.54 13.13
N ARG A 36 17.80 10.59 13.83
CA ARG A 36 18.44 9.46 14.51
C ARG A 36 18.92 8.41 13.50
N ILE A 37 19.81 7.52 13.95
CA ILE A 37 20.33 6.42 13.13
C ILE A 37 19.67 5.13 13.57
N LEU A 38 19.09 4.39 12.64
CA LEU A 38 18.42 3.13 12.91
C LEU A 38 19.42 2.05 13.36
N ALA A 39 19.14 1.35 14.45
CA ALA A 39 20.06 0.39 15.06
C ALA A 39 20.04 -1.00 14.43
N GLU A 40 18.91 -1.39 13.83
CA GLU A 40 18.68 -2.69 13.19
C GLU A 40 17.82 -2.53 11.93
N ASP A 41 17.70 -3.58 11.13
CA ASP A 41 16.79 -3.56 9.97
C ASP A 41 15.34 -3.58 10.46
N ILE A 42 14.48 -2.75 9.88
CA ILE A 42 13.04 -2.82 10.11
C ILE A 42 12.42 -3.69 9.04
N ILE A 43 11.85 -4.80 9.49
CA ILE A 43 11.15 -5.77 8.68
C ILE A 43 9.65 -5.55 8.88
N SER A 44 8.88 -5.59 7.79
CA SER A 44 7.41 -5.53 7.89
C SER A 44 6.86 -6.89 8.32
N ASP A 45 5.92 -6.87 9.25
CA ASP A 45 5.09 -8.03 9.62
C ASP A 45 3.70 -7.97 8.94
N GLU A 46 3.41 -6.83 8.28
CA GLU A 46 2.12 -6.50 7.69
C GLU A 46 2.16 -6.55 6.16
N TYR A 47 0.97 -6.71 5.59
CA TYR A 47 0.72 -6.47 4.17
C TYR A 47 0.34 -5.00 3.96
N VAL A 48 0.86 -4.37 2.91
CA VAL A 48 0.43 -3.04 2.47
C VAL A 48 0.08 -3.09 0.99
N PRO A 49 -1.17 -2.78 0.60
CA PRO A 49 -2.34 -2.70 1.48
C PRO A 49 -2.66 -4.06 2.14
N ASP A 50 -3.47 -4.06 3.20
CA ASP A 50 -3.88 -5.24 3.97
C ASP A 50 -5.08 -6.00 3.37
N PHE A 51 -5.76 -5.39 2.40
CA PHE A 51 -6.84 -5.95 1.59
C PHE A 51 -6.78 -5.46 0.14
N ASP A 52 -7.49 -6.13 -0.76
CA ASP A 52 -7.65 -5.70 -2.16
C ASP A 52 -8.55 -4.45 -2.19
N ARG A 53 -8.09 -3.37 -2.81
CA ARG A 53 -8.77 -2.07 -2.77
C ARG A 53 -8.99 -1.48 -4.16
N SER A 54 -10.04 -0.67 -4.28
CA SER A 54 -10.33 0.07 -5.51
C SER A 54 -9.33 1.21 -5.73
N THR A 55 -8.94 1.45 -6.98
CA THR A 55 -8.18 2.64 -7.39
C THR A 55 -9.07 3.80 -7.87
N VAL A 56 -10.38 3.59 -7.94
CA VAL A 56 -11.35 4.54 -8.50
C VAL A 56 -12.64 4.55 -7.69
N ASP A 57 -13.46 5.59 -7.87
CA ASP A 57 -14.86 5.55 -7.43
C ASP A 57 -15.69 4.81 -8.48
N GLY A 58 -16.51 3.85 -8.06
CA GLY A 58 -17.23 3.03 -9.02
C GLY A 58 -17.94 1.83 -8.43
N TYR A 59 -17.97 0.75 -9.20
CA TYR A 59 -18.72 -0.47 -8.89
C TYR A 59 -17.82 -1.70 -8.97
N ALA A 60 -17.64 -2.37 -7.84
CA ALA A 60 -17.01 -3.69 -7.77
C ALA A 60 -17.94 -4.73 -8.41
N LEU A 61 -17.42 -5.52 -9.35
CA LEU A 61 -18.19 -6.52 -10.12
C LEU A 61 -17.30 -7.64 -10.64
N HIS A 62 -17.90 -8.78 -11.03
CA HIS A 62 -17.18 -9.85 -11.71
C HIS A 62 -16.96 -9.46 -13.17
N ALA A 63 -15.70 -9.38 -13.62
CA ALA A 63 -15.35 -8.94 -14.97
C ALA A 63 -16.09 -9.73 -16.06
N ALA A 64 -16.28 -11.04 -15.84
CA ALA A 64 -17.01 -11.94 -16.73
C ALA A 64 -18.46 -11.49 -17.01
N ASP A 65 -19.12 -10.80 -16.08
CA ASP A 65 -20.50 -10.33 -16.25
C ASP A 65 -20.62 -9.15 -17.24
N THR A 66 -19.49 -8.55 -17.63
CA THR A 66 -19.43 -7.46 -18.61
C THR A 66 -18.96 -7.92 -20.00
N PHE A 67 -18.71 -9.22 -20.19
CA PHE A 67 -18.17 -9.70 -21.46
C PHE A 67 -19.18 -9.52 -22.60
N GLY A 68 -18.74 -8.84 -23.66
CA GLY A 68 -19.56 -8.56 -24.83
C GLY A 68 -20.47 -7.34 -24.71
N CYS A 69 -20.44 -6.59 -23.60
CA CYS A 69 -21.17 -5.34 -23.51
C CYS A 69 -20.49 -4.21 -24.30
N SER A 70 -21.25 -3.15 -24.54
CA SER A 70 -20.81 -1.91 -25.18
C SER A 70 -21.76 -0.78 -24.78
N GLU A 71 -21.45 0.46 -25.17
CA GLU A 71 -22.35 1.60 -24.92
C GLU A 71 -23.75 1.39 -25.51
N ALA A 72 -23.86 0.75 -26.68
CA ALA A 72 -25.14 0.47 -27.31
C ALA A 72 -25.88 -0.72 -26.67
N VAL A 73 -25.16 -1.62 -25.99
CA VAL A 73 -25.71 -2.81 -25.33
C VAL A 73 -25.01 -2.98 -23.97
N PRO A 74 -25.41 -2.22 -22.94
CA PRO A 74 -24.80 -2.29 -21.62
C PRO A 74 -25.07 -3.64 -20.94
N ALA A 75 -24.14 -4.09 -20.10
CA ALA A 75 -24.39 -5.23 -19.21
C ALA A 75 -25.18 -4.73 -18.00
N ILE A 76 -26.39 -5.26 -17.81
CA ILE A 76 -27.28 -4.86 -16.72
C ILE A 76 -26.96 -5.70 -15.48
N LEU A 77 -26.56 -5.02 -14.41
CA LEU A 77 -26.15 -5.64 -13.14
C LEU A 77 -27.07 -5.17 -12.02
N ASN A 78 -27.41 -6.09 -11.12
CA ASN A 78 -28.22 -5.75 -9.94
C ASN A 78 -27.35 -5.09 -8.87
N LEU A 79 -27.81 -3.96 -8.33
CA LEU A 79 -27.17 -3.32 -7.20
C LEU A 79 -27.37 -4.18 -5.94
N HIS A 80 -26.27 -4.56 -5.28
CA HIS A 80 -26.32 -5.45 -4.12
C HIS A 80 -26.19 -4.71 -2.78
N ALA A 81 -24.96 -4.39 -2.38
CA ALA A 81 -24.63 -3.73 -1.12
C ALA A 81 -23.51 -2.72 -1.33
N GLU A 82 -23.53 -1.63 -0.57
CA GLU A 82 -22.50 -0.59 -0.63
C GLU A 82 -21.27 -0.95 0.21
N VAL A 83 -20.07 -0.75 -0.35
CA VAL A 83 -18.83 -0.77 0.40
C VAL A 83 -18.60 0.60 1.03
N GLN A 84 -18.57 0.65 2.36
CA GLN A 84 -18.31 1.89 3.10
C GLN A 84 -16.82 2.08 3.37
N MET A 85 -16.36 3.33 3.23
CA MET A 85 -14.96 3.68 3.52
C MET A 85 -14.59 3.34 4.98
N GLY A 86 -13.43 2.70 5.15
CA GLY A 86 -12.93 2.27 6.46
C GLY A 86 -13.65 1.07 7.08
N LYS A 87 -14.55 0.41 6.34
CA LYS A 87 -15.18 -0.85 6.77
C LYS A 87 -14.77 -1.99 5.84
N ALA A 88 -14.72 -3.20 6.40
CA ALA A 88 -14.54 -4.42 5.63
C ALA A 88 -15.78 -4.70 4.76
N ALA A 89 -15.56 -5.24 3.57
CA ALA A 89 -16.62 -5.72 2.68
C ALA A 89 -16.97 -7.19 2.99
N ASP A 90 -17.60 -7.42 4.14
CA ASP A 90 -17.94 -8.76 4.67
C ASP A 90 -19.21 -9.35 4.05
N PHE A 91 -19.27 -9.36 2.71
CA PHE A 91 -20.35 -9.98 1.97
C PHE A 91 -19.83 -10.61 0.68
N ILE A 92 -20.63 -11.51 0.10
CA ILE A 92 -20.33 -12.17 -1.17
C ILE A 92 -21.17 -11.48 -2.23
N LEU A 93 -20.52 -10.97 -3.28
CA LEU A 93 -21.22 -10.38 -4.41
C LEU A 93 -21.67 -11.49 -5.38
N PRO A 94 -22.99 -11.68 -5.62
CA PRO A 94 -23.49 -12.63 -6.60
C PRO A 94 -23.04 -12.30 -8.03
N LYS A 95 -23.05 -13.29 -8.92
CA LYS A 95 -22.88 -13.04 -10.37
C LYS A 95 -24.07 -12.26 -10.91
N GLY A 96 -23.84 -11.39 -11.88
CA GLY A 96 -24.83 -10.46 -12.43
C GLY A 96 -25.19 -9.35 -11.44
N SER A 97 -24.30 -9.04 -10.49
CA SER A 97 -24.48 -7.99 -9.50
C SER A 97 -23.25 -7.09 -9.40
N CYS A 98 -23.46 -5.88 -8.88
CA CYS A 98 -22.41 -4.91 -8.62
C CYS A 98 -22.60 -4.24 -7.26
N SER A 99 -21.50 -3.75 -6.69
CA SER A 99 -21.47 -3.06 -5.41
C SER A 99 -20.75 -1.72 -5.53
N PRO A 100 -21.37 -0.59 -5.13
CA PRO A 100 -20.67 0.69 -5.08
C PRO A 100 -19.45 0.59 -4.17
N VAL A 101 -18.32 1.10 -4.64
CA VAL A 101 -17.05 1.12 -3.91
C VAL A 101 -16.35 2.45 -4.16
N PRO A 102 -15.98 3.20 -3.10
CA PRO A 102 -15.16 4.39 -3.25
C PRO A 102 -13.70 4.03 -3.48
N THR A 103 -12.91 5.00 -3.92
CA THR A 103 -11.46 4.91 -4.03
C THR A 103 -10.85 4.54 -2.68
N GLY A 104 -10.02 3.49 -2.67
CA GLY A 104 -9.44 2.92 -1.46
C GLY A 104 -10.36 2.00 -0.67
N GLY A 105 -11.63 1.86 -1.05
CA GLY A 105 -12.57 0.93 -0.45
C GLY A 105 -12.19 -0.54 -0.66
N ALA A 106 -12.50 -1.39 0.32
CA ALA A 106 -12.21 -2.82 0.26
C ALA A 106 -13.08 -3.52 -0.78
N VAL A 107 -12.45 -4.16 -1.77
CA VAL A 107 -13.16 -4.92 -2.79
C VAL A 107 -13.71 -6.21 -2.16
N PRO A 108 -15.01 -6.55 -2.34
CA PRO A 108 -15.59 -7.75 -1.77
C PRO A 108 -14.88 -9.02 -2.24
N LYS A 109 -14.84 -10.04 -1.38
CA LYS A 109 -14.11 -11.27 -1.68
C LYS A 109 -14.68 -11.98 -2.92
N GLY A 110 -13.79 -12.36 -3.83
CA GLY A 110 -14.13 -13.08 -5.05
C GLY A 110 -14.56 -12.18 -6.21
N VAL A 111 -14.64 -10.87 -5.98
CA VAL A 111 -14.78 -9.85 -7.02
C VAL A 111 -13.40 -9.54 -7.59
N ASP A 112 -13.31 -9.35 -8.91
CA ASP A 112 -12.04 -9.27 -9.61
C ASP A 112 -11.86 -7.99 -10.45
N CYS A 113 -12.79 -7.02 -10.43
CA CYS A 113 -12.54 -5.70 -11.00
C CYS A 113 -13.44 -4.62 -10.41
N VAL A 114 -13.09 -3.35 -10.69
CA VAL A 114 -13.92 -2.18 -10.35
C VAL A 114 -14.17 -1.35 -11.61
N LEU A 115 -15.44 -1.22 -12.01
CA LEU A 115 -15.87 -0.33 -13.09
C LEU A 115 -15.94 1.11 -12.58
N MET A 116 -15.32 2.04 -13.29
CA MET A 116 -15.40 3.48 -12.97
C MET A 116 -16.83 4.00 -13.11
N ILE A 117 -17.23 4.94 -12.24
CA ILE A 117 -18.58 5.52 -12.25
C ILE A 117 -18.92 6.20 -13.59
N GLU A 118 -17.93 6.73 -14.30
CA GLU A 118 -18.07 7.36 -15.63
C GLU A 118 -18.49 6.38 -16.73
N HIS A 119 -18.32 5.07 -16.49
CA HIS A 119 -18.73 3.99 -17.40
C HIS A 119 -19.92 3.19 -16.87
N ALA A 120 -20.61 3.73 -15.87
CA ALA A 120 -21.78 3.15 -15.26
C ALA A 120 -23.01 4.06 -15.47
N GLU A 121 -24.09 3.48 -15.98
CA GLU A 121 -25.38 4.15 -16.08
C GLU A 121 -26.30 3.66 -14.95
N ASP A 122 -26.74 4.57 -14.08
CA ASP A 122 -27.72 4.25 -13.04
C ASP A 122 -29.14 4.45 -13.58
N TYR A 123 -29.89 3.35 -13.74
CA TYR A 123 -31.27 3.37 -14.21
C TYR A 123 -32.29 3.72 -13.12
N LYS A 124 -31.85 3.89 -11.86
CA LYS A 124 -32.67 4.28 -10.70
C LYS A 124 -33.79 3.29 -10.34
N ASP A 125 -33.66 2.05 -10.78
CA ASP A 125 -34.55 0.93 -10.49
C ASP A 125 -33.86 -0.19 -9.70
N GLY A 126 -32.64 0.07 -9.22
CA GLY A 126 -31.80 -0.93 -8.57
C GLY A 126 -30.86 -1.66 -9.53
N THR A 127 -30.77 -1.24 -10.80
CA THR A 127 -29.83 -1.79 -11.77
C THR A 127 -28.84 -0.75 -12.29
N ILE A 128 -27.63 -1.22 -12.60
CA ILE A 128 -26.54 -0.42 -13.18
C ILE A 128 -26.17 -1.03 -14.53
N GLY A 129 -26.08 -0.20 -15.56
CA GLY A 129 -25.57 -0.55 -16.89
C GLY A 129 -24.07 -0.32 -16.99
N ALA A 130 -23.29 -1.39 -17.15
CA ALA A 130 -21.87 -1.28 -17.48
C ALA A 130 -21.69 -1.09 -18.99
N THR A 131 -21.15 0.06 -19.41
CA THR A 131 -21.06 0.46 -20.83
C THR A 131 -19.79 -0.03 -21.53
N ILE A 132 -18.82 -0.54 -20.77
CA ILE A 132 -17.58 -1.11 -21.32
C ILE A 132 -17.29 -2.49 -20.71
N PRO A 133 -16.67 -3.40 -21.47
CA PRO A 133 -16.19 -4.65 -20.92
C PRO A 133 -15.00 -4.41 -19.98
N MET A 134 -14.97 -5.17 -18.90
CA MET A 134 -13.92 -5.14 -17.88
C MET A 134 -13.03 -6.37 -17.97
N ALA A 135 -11.77 -6.21 -17.54
CA ALA A 135 -10.82 -7.30 -17.40
C ALA A 135 -10.54 -7.54 -15.91
N ALA A 136 -10.26 -8.78 -15.54
CA ALA A 136 -9.83 -9.12 -14.19
C ALA A 136 -8.58 -8.31 -13.79
N GLY A 137 -8.57 -7.82 -12.56
CA GLY A 137 -7.59 -6.93 -11.96
C GLY A 137 -7.68 -5.46 -12.37
N ARG A 138 -8.61 -5.07 -13.24
CA ARG A 138 -8.72 -3.67 -13.66
C ARG A 138 -9.23 -2.80 -12.50
N ASN A 139 -8.53 -1.68 -12.30
CA ASN A 139 -8.80 -0.68 -11.26
C ASN A 139 -8.72 -1.23 -9.82
N MET A 140 -7.85 -2.21 -9.59
CA MET A 140 -7.59 -2.78 -8.27
C MET A 140 -6.11 -2.68 -7.92
N ILE A 141 -5.83 -2.51 -6.62
CA ILE A 141 -4.54 -2.80 -6.01
C ILE A 141 -4.76 -3.99 -5.09
N TYR A 142 -3.92 -5.01 -5.22
CA TYR A 142 -4.02 -6.22 -4.43
C TYR A 142 -3.32 -6.09 -3.09
N ARG A 143 -3.79 -6.89 -2.13
CA ARG A 143 -3.16 -7.05 -0.83
C ARG A 143 -1.68 -7.38 -0.98
N GLY A 144 -0.83 -6.54 -0.40
CA GLY A 144 0.61 -6.72 -0.40
C GLY A 144 1.36 -6.33 -1.66
N ASP A 145 0.73 -5.57 -2.57
CA ASP A 145 1.40 -5.05 -3.76
C ASP A 145 2.61 -4.15 -3.40
N ASP A 146 2.52 -3.36 -2.32
CA ASP A 146 3.62 -2.50 -1.88
C ASP A 146 4.59 -3.23 -0.94
N VAL A 147 4.04 -3.87 0.08
CA VAL A 147 4.80 -4.52 1.16
C VAL A 147 4.19 -5.86 1.53
N GLN A 148 5.06 -6.85 1.71
CA GLN A 148 4.70 -8.17 2.21
C GLN A 148 5.50 -8.47 3.47
N PRO A 149 4.99 -9.35 4.36
CA PRO A 149 5.71 -9.80 5.53
C PRO A 149 7.11 -10.33 5.19
N GLY A 150 8.10 -9.99 5.99
CA GLY A 150 9.50 -10.37 5.79
C GLY A 150 10.31 -9.43 4.89
N LYS A 151 9.69 -8.44 4.25
CA LYS A 151 10.40 -7.42 3.47
C LYS A 151 11.09 -6.41 4.40
N ILE A 152 12.37 -6.14 4.15
CA ILE A 152 13.10 -5.05 4.81
C ILE A 152 12.58 -3.72 4.26
N ILE A 153 12.04 -2.89 5.14
CA ILE A 153 11.52 -1.56 4.81
C ILE A 153 12.63 -0.52 4.90
N LEU A 154 13.38 -0.54 6.01
CA LEU A 154 14.51 0.34 6.23
C LEU A 154 15.69 -0.46 6.78
N SER A 155 16.87 -0.30 6.17
CA SER A 155 18.08 -0.96 6.63
C SER A 155 18.75 -0.21 7.79
N ARG A 156 19.37 -0.98 8.69
CA ARG A 156 20.27 -0.53 9.75
C ARG A 156 21.28 0.50 9.26
N GLY A 157 21.58 1.47 10.11
CA GLY A 157 22.55 2.54 9.82
C GLY A 157 21.95 3.67 8.98
N ARG A 158 20.70 3.55 8.53
CA ARG A 158 19.97 4.64 7.89
C ARG A 158 19.74 5.77 8.89
N ARG A 159 20.06 6.99 8.49
CA ARG A 159 19.65 8.21 9.19
C ARG A 159 18.20 8.54 8.79
N LEU A 160 17.29 8.50 9.75
CA LEU A 160 15.85 8.65 9.52
C LEU A 160 15.51 10.09 9.10
N LYS A 161 14.75 10.21 8.01
CA LYS A 161 14.16 11.45 7.48
C LYS A 161 12.63 11.40 7.59
N SER A 162 11.96 12.51 7.33
CA SER A 162 10.49 12.59 7.42
C SER A 162 9.76 11.52 6.60
N GLN A 163 10.27 11.17 5.41
CA GLN A 163 9.72 10.08 4.59
C GLN A 163 9.90 8.68 5.21
N ASP A 164 11.00 8.44 5.93
CA ASP A 164 11.25 7.18 6.62
C ASP A 164 10.28 7.03 7.81
N ILE A 165 10.00 8.14 8.52
CA ILE A 165 8.96 8.19 9.56
C ILE A 165 7.59 7.85 8.98
N GLY A 166 7.23 8.45 7.84
CA GLY A 166 5.97 8.11 7.16
C GLY A 166 5.88 6.63 6.77
N ALA A 167 6.97 6.06 6.25
CA ALA A 167 7.02 4.63 5.91
C ALA A 167 6.87 3.72 7.14
N LEU A 168 7.52 4.06 8.25
CA LEU A 168 7.41 3.34 9.53
C LEU A 168 6.00 3.43 10.12
N ALA A 169 5.38 4.62 10.06
CA ALA A 169 4.01 4.83 10.50
C ALA A 169 3.02 4.01 9.65
N ALA A 170 3.22 3.95 8.33
CA ALA A 170 2.36 3.22 7.40
C ALA A 170 2.33 1.71 7.67
N ILE A 171 3.40 1.15 8.23
CA ILE A 171 3.47 -0.26 8.67
C ILE A 171 3.17 -0.43 10.18
N GLY A 172 2.62 0.60 10.83
CA GLY A 172 2.18 0.54 12.22
C GLY A 172 3.29 0.58 13.28
N LYS A 173 4.54 0.95 12.94
CA LYS A 173 5.62 1.08 13.93
C LYS A 173 5.55 2.44 14.62
N SER A 174 5.17 2.45 15.90
CA SER A 174 5.15 3.66 16.75
C SER A 174 6.46 3.92 17.49
N VAL A 175 7.25 2.86 17.72
CA VAL A 175 8.54 2.91 18.42
C VAL A 175 9.60 2.28 17.54
N VAL A 176 10.79 2.90 17.48
CA VAL A 176 11.90 2.38 16.67
C VAL A 176 13.23 2.31 17.43
N PRO A 177 14.03 1.25 17.17
CA PRO A 177 15.35 1.07 17.74
C PRO A 177 16.36 1.97 17.04
N VAL A 178 16.98 2.87 17.79
CA VAL A 178 17.98 3.82 17.27
C VAL A 178 19.28 3.73 18.05
N CYS A 179 20.36 4.11 17.38
CA CYS A 179 21.66 4.31 17.98
C CYS A 179 21.62 5.53 18.91
N ARG A 180 22.13 5.35 20.12
CA ARG A 180 22.46 6.45 21.05
C ARG A 180 23.75 7.14 20.65
#